data_AF-A0A960U5H2-F1
#
_entry.id   AF-A0A960U5H2-F1
#
_cell.length_a   1.000
_cell.length_b   1.000
_cell.length_c   1.000
_cell.angle_alpha   90.00
_cell.angle_beta   90.00
_cell.angle_gamma   90.00
#
_symmetry.space_group_name_H-M   'P 1'
#
loop_
_entity.id
_entity.type
_entity.pdbx_description
1 polymer ?
#
loop_
_entity_poly.entity_id
_entity_poly.type
_entity_poly.pdbx_seq_one_letter_code
_entity_poly.pdbx_strand_id
1 'polypeptide(L)'
;MNRREFLKKALLFTGGLGLGSYSTGLGYSYFANSEYKKLFPEVPENKVKLPSNDKTVCIIGGGLAGIQAACELSDRGFKVIVIEKTNYALGKLKAWRDTNFASKYFGKEGYSREHGLHGIWGFYKNLREFLGRHKIPLNITHENDSFYFLVSNRGIQNKIRYPSWPVPFDRFQMLSRGNLYIPSRENIRIPEEGQLSSLKAATKMWGFDYLDKEQRFYLDSISFYDWAKKLGVGNEFIKHYYDGIAEMGYFMLSKECSAIAIANFIKLGSLPADSRVDYYKYPIDKTLIEPLLAHIKNNGGEIHYQQEVTSVRKENGKILSVNTNEHIQGKRVKRCRVCGNIMGPGEYEHCPFCGAHPSMLALLNPDEPHAKTFLADYFI
;
A
#
# COMPACT_ATOMS: atom_id res chain seq x y z
N MET A 1 15.69 0.01 -40.58
CA MET A 1 15.33 -1.43 -40.44
C MET A 1 13.83 -1.56 -40.66
N ASN A 2 13.37 -2.35 -41.65
CA ASN A 2 11.94 -2.42 -41.96
C ASN A 2 11.16 -3.26 -40.92
N ARG A 3 9.85 -3.01 -40.79
CA ARG A 3 8.96 -3.65 -39.80
C ARG A 3 8.95 -5.19 -39.89
N ARG A 4 9.18 -5.74 -41.07
CA ARG A 4 9.21 -7.19 -41.35
C ARG A 4 10.53 -7.83 -40.89
N GLU A 5 11.64 -7.15 -41.09
CA GLU A 5 12.99 -7.51 -40.60
C GLU A 5 13.07 -7.48 -39.07
N PHE A 6 12.45 -6.47 -38.44
CA PHE A 6 12.35 -6.38 -36.98
C PHE A 6 11.57 -7.55 -36.38
N LEU A 7 10.40 -7.89 -36.97
CA LEU A 7 9.57 -9.00 -36.50
C LEU A 7 10.25 -10.36 -36.64
N LYS A 8 10.97 -10.60 -37.74
CA LYS A 8 11.74 -11.84 -37.93
C LYS A 8 12.86 -11.98 -36.90
N LYS A 9 13.60 -10.91 -36.61
CA LYS A 9 14.69 -10.93 -35.62
C LYS A 9 14.16 -11.05 -34.19
N ALA A 10 13.03 -10.44 -33.87
CA ALA A 10 12.38 -10.57 -32.56
C ALA A 10 11.91 -12.02 -32.29
N LEU A 11 11.30 -12.68 -33.29
CA LEU A 11 10.88 -14.09 -33.21
C LEU A 11 12.06 -15.06 -33.04
N LEU A 12 13.18 -14.80 -33.72
CA LEU A 12 14.40 -15.59 -33.58
C LEU A 12 15.07 -15.40 -32.20
N PHE A 13 15.01 -14.19 -31.63
CA PHE A 13 15.54 -13.91 -30.29
C PHE A 13 14.71 -14.57 -29.18
N THR A 14 13.39 -14.70 -29.39
CA THR A 14 12.50 -15.43 -28.46
C THR A 14 12.63 -16.95 -28.55
N GLY A 15 13.08 -17.51 -29.68
CA GLY A 15 13.28 -18.95 -29.84
C GLY A 15 14.55 -19.50 -29.18
N GLY A 16 15.54 -18.66 -28.90
CA GLY A 16 16.85 -19.06 -28.36
C GLY A 16 17.00 -18.94 -26.83
N LEU A 17 16.04 -18.35 -26.13
CA LEU A 17 16.04 -18.24 -24.67
C LEU A 17 15.04 -19.25 -24.11
N GLY A 18 15.54 -20.20 -23.33
CA GLY A 18 14.88 -21.41 -22.84
C GLY A 18 13.37 -21.32 -22.56
N LEU A 19 12.67 -22.38 -22.96
CA LEU A 19 11.24 -22.67 -22.79
C LEU A 19 10.78 -22.85 -21.31
N GLY A 20 11.40 -22.16 -20.35
CA GLY A 20 11.00 -22.14 -18.95
C GLY A 20 10.71 -20.71 -18.50
N SER A 21 9.49 -20.49 -17.98
CA SER A 21 8.97 -19.29 -17.29
C SER A 21 8.95 -17.93 -18.01
N TYR A 22 9.76 -17.66 -19.02
CA TYR A 22 9.79 -16.36 -19.71
C TYR A 22 8.65 -16.15 -20.72
N SER A 23 8.19 -17.21 -21.40
CA SER A 23 7.19 -17.10 -22.47
C SER A 23 5.76 -16.89 -21.95
N THR A 24 5.42 -17.44 -20.78
CA THR A 24 4.09 -17.27 -20.18
C THR A 24 3.89 -15.86 -19.63
N GLY A 25 4.90 -15.26 -18.98
CA GLY A 25 4.81 -13.87 -18.51
C GLY A 25 4.82 -12.84 -19.65
N LEU A 26 5.68 -13.04 -20.66
CA LEU A 26 5.84 -12.08 -21.77
C LEU A 26 4.70 -12.15 -22.80
N GLY A 27 4.24 -13.36 -23.16
CA GLY A 27 3.11 -13.54 -24.07
C GLY A 27 1.78 -13.07 -23.48
N TYR A 28 1.56 -13.32 -22.17
CA TYR A 28 0.38 -12.86 -21.46
C TYR A 28 0.35 -11.33 -21.36
N SER A 29 1.47 -10.67 -21.03
CA SER A 29 1.52 -9.19 -21.00
C SER A 29 1.41 -8.52 -22.37
N TYR A 30 1.77 -9.20 -23.47
CA TYR A 30 1.72 -8.60 -24.82
C TYR A 30 0.33 -8.70 -25.47
N PHE A 31 -0.43 -9.77 -25.19
CA PHE A 31 -1.72 -10.03 -25.85
C PHE A 31 -2.94 -10.06 -24.92
N ALA A 32 -2.78 -10.17 -23.59
CA ALA A 32 -3.90 -10.33 -22.67
C ALA A 32 -4.17 -9.06 -21.85
N ASN A 33 -5.31 -8.45 -22.16
CA ASN A 33 -6.08 -7.44 -21.43
C ASN A 33 -5.65 -5.96 -21.53
N SER A 34 -6.33 -5.24 -22.44
CA SER A 34 -6.51 -3.78 -22.39
C SER A 34 -7.09 -3.29 -21.06
N GLU A 35 -7.82 -4.14 -20.33
CA GLU A 35 -8.38 -3.85 -19.01
C GLU A 35 -7.31 -3.46 -17.98
N TYR A 36 -6.10 -4.01 -18.05
CA TYR A 36 -5.03 -3.71 -17.09
C TYR A 36 -4.41 -2.31 -17.27
N LYS A 37 -4.71 -1.62 -18.38
CA LYS A 37 -4.35 -0.22 -18.63
C LYS A 37 -5.41 0.76 -18.12
N LYS A 38 -6.61 0.29 -17.80
CA LYS A 38 -7.67 1.15 -17.27
C LYS A 38 -7.27 1.69 -15.90
N LEU A 39 -7.68 2.93 -15.64
CA LEU A 39 -7.47 3.58 -14.34
C LEU A 39 -8.12 2.79 -13.20
N PHE A 40 -9.32 2.27 -13.47
CA PHE A 40 -10.09 1.38 -12.62
C PHE A 40 -10.42 0.12 -13.43
N PRO A 41 -9.70 -1.00 -13.23
CA PRO A 41 -10.02 -2.24 -13.92
C PRO A 41 -11.38 -2.77 -13.46
N GLU A 42 -12.10 -3.45 -14.34
CA GLU A 42 -13.39 -4.04 -14.02
C GLU A 42 -13.25 -5.54 -13.77
N VAL A 43 -13.78 -6.02 -12.66
CA VAL A 43 -13.86 -7.45 -12.31
C VAL A 43 -15.33 -7.78 -12.05
N PRO A 44 -16.07 -8.32 -13.05
CA PRO A 44 -17.50 -8.58 -12.93
C PRO A 44 -17.89 -9.41 -11.71
N GLU A 45 -17.02 -10.35 -11.31
CA GLU A 45 -17.21 -11.25 -10.16
C GLU A 45 -17.24 -10.51 -8.81
N ASN A 46 -16.70 -9.28 -8.75
CA ASN A 46 -16.76 -8.43 -7.57
C ASN A 46 -18.02 -7.57 -7.51
N LYS A 47 -18.77 -7.43 -8.62
CA LYS A 47 -20.03 -6.65 -8.68
C LYS A 47 -21.20 -7.51 -8.21
N VAL A 48 -21.20 -7.87 -6.93
CA VAL A 48 -22.21 -8.73 -6.31
C VAL A 48 -23.14 -7.88 -5.44
N LYS A 49 -24.45 -8.14 -5.50
CA LYS A 49 -25.41 -7.64 -4.50
C LYS A 49 -26.42 -8.75 -4.20
N LEU A 50 -26.26 -9.40 -3.05
CA LEU A 50 -27.12 -10.49 -2.60
C LEU A 50 -28.12 -9.99 -1.55
N PRO A 51 -29.29 -10.62 -1.43
CA PRO A 51 -30.20 -10.36 -0.31
C PRO A 51 -29.57 -10.78 1.03
N SER A 52 -30.15 -10.31 2.14
CA SER A 52 -29.75 -10.75 3.49
C SER A 52 -29.70 -12.28 3.56
N ASN A 53 -28.63 -12.81 4.16
CA ASN A 53 -28.52 -14.21 4.53
C ASN A 53 -28.73 -14.45 6.04
N ASP A 54 -29.12 -13.40 6.77
CA ASP A 54 -29.34 -13.37 8.21
C ASP A 54 -28.15 -13.84 9.05
N LYS A 55 -26.94 -13.82 8.47
CA LYS A 55 -25.68 -14.13 9.14
C LYS A 55 -24.91 -12.85 9.46
N THR A 56 -24.23 -12.91 10.59
CA THR A 56 -23.45 -11.81 11.12
C THR A 56 -21.95 -12.09 11.02
N VAL A 57 -21.16 -11.08 10.66
CA VAL A 57 -19.70 -11.15 10.67
C VAL A 57 -19.13 -10.02 11.51
N CYS A 58 -18.38 -10.36 12.55
CA CYS A 58 -17.63 -9.40 13.34
C CYS A 58 -16.20 -9.28 12.80
N ILE A 59 -15.79 -8.05 12.48
CA ILE A 59 -14.50 -7.70 11.88
C ILE A 59 -13.68 -6.96 12.92
N ILE A 60 -12.52 -7.50 13.28
CA ILE A 60 -11.63 -6.90 14.27
C ILE A 60 -10.62 -5.99 13.57
N GLY A 61 -10.83 -4.68 13.69
CA GLY A 61 -9.99 -3.63 13.13
C GLY A 61 -10.63 -2.94 11.93
N GLY A 62 -10.83 -1.64 12.04
CA GLY A 62 -11.38 -0.78 10.98
C GLY A 62 -10.33 -0.29 9.99
N GLY A 63 -9.24 -1.02 9.75
CA GLY A 63 -8.22 -0.68 8.75
C GLY A 63 -8.74 -0.77 7.31
N LEU A 64 -7.94 -0.37 6.31
CA LEU A 64 -8.32 -0.52 4.89
C LEU A 64 -8.76 -1.96 4.55
N ALA A 65 -8.04 -2.97 5.04
CA ALA A 65 -8.41 -4.37 4.85
C ALA A 65 -9.77 -4.73 5.49
N GLY A 66 -10.00 -4.31 6.74
CA GLY A 66 -11.26 -4.59 7.45
C GLY A 66 -12.46 -3.86 6.85
N ILE A 67 -12.28 -2.61 6.40
CA ILE A 67 -13.34 -1.83 5.74
C ILE A 67 -13.63 -2.36 4.34
N GLN A 68 -12.62 -2.78 3.58
CA GLN A 68 -12.85 -3.48 2.32
C GLN A 68 -13.60 -4.79 2.55
N ALA A 69 -13.18 -5.62 3.51
CA ALA A 69 -13.89 -6.84 3.86
C ALA A 69 -15.34 -6.56 4.28
N ALA A 70 -15.58 -5.51 5.06
CA ALA A 70 -16.91 -5.07 5.46
C ALA A 70 -17.79 -4.72 4.25
N CYS A 71 -17.28 -3.95 3.29
CA CYS A 71 -17.99 -3.65 2.05
C CYS A 71 -18.33 -4.94 1.27
N GLU A 72 -17.34 -5.82 1.06
CA GLU A 72 -17.53 -7.05 0.31
C GLU A 72 -18.55 -8.02 0.96
N LEU A 73 -18.54 -8.12 2.28
CA LEU A 73 -19.45 -8.98 3.04
C LEU A 73 -20.86 -8.38 3.10
N SER A 74 -20.98 -7.07 3.28
CA SER A 74 -22.25 -6.35 3.20
C SER A 74 -22.91 -6.53 1.83
N ASP A 75 -22.14 -6.41 0.75
CA ASP A 75 -22.63 -6.65 -0.63
C ASP A 75 -23.09 -8.11 -0.85
N ARG A 76 -22.60 -9.04 -0.03
CA ARG A 76 -22.96 -10.48 -0.07
C ARG A 76 -24.01 -10.88 0.95
N GLY A 77 -24.73 -9.91 1.51
CA GLY A 77 -25.90 -10.16 2.35
C GLY A 77 -25.61 -10.42 3.83
N PHE A 78 -24.36 -10.28 4.28
CA PHE A 78 -24.03 -10.40 5.70
C PHE A 78 -24.28 -9.10 6.46
N LYS A 79 -24.78 -9.21 7.69
CA LYS A 79 -24.77 -8.08 8.64
C LYS A 79 -23.38 -7.96 9.27
N VAL A 80 -22.65 -6.91 8.93
CA VAL A 80 -21.26 -6.72 9.40
C VAL A 80 -21.20 -5.85 10.66
N ILE A 81 -20.29 -6.20 11.58
CA ILE A 81 -19.97 -5.43 12.78
C ILE A 81 -18.46 -5.17 12.77
N VAL A 82 -18.05 -3.93 12.54
CA VAL A 82 -16.63 -3.54 12.58
C VAL A 82 -16.28 -3.00 13.96
N ILE A 83 -15.27 -3.55 14.61
CA ILE A 83 -14.74 -3.08 15.90
C ILE A 83 -13.43 -2.33 15.63
N GLU A 84 -13.34 -1.06 15.99
CA GLU A 84 -12.17 -0.22 15.78
C GLU A 84 -11.65 0.36 17.10
N LYS A 85 -10.36 0.17 17.38
CA LYS A 85 -9.70 0.62 18.63
C LYS A 85 -9.65 2.14 18.75
N THR A 86 -9.46 2.84 17.65
CA THR A 86 -9.31 4.30 17.60
C THR A 86 -10.64 5.01 17.34
N ASN A 87 -10.61 6.34 17.24
CA ASN A 87 -11.80 7.13 16.90
C ASN A 87 -12.00 7.29 15.38
N TYR A 88 -11.12 6.72 14.57
CA TYR A 88 -11.08 6.96 13.13
C TYR A 88 -10.90 5.63 12.38
N ALA A 89 -11.66 5.43 11.30
CA ALA A 89 -11.50 4.27 10.44
C ALA A 89 -10.30 4.42 9.50
N LEU A 90 -10.01 3.33 8.80
CA LEU A 90 -8.94 3.07 7.84
C LEU A 90 -7.53 2.84 8.40
N GLY A 91 -7.37 2.77 9.73
CA GLY A 91 -6.12 2.36 10.36
C GLY A 91 -4.95 3.27 9.99
N LYS A 92 -3.97 2.76 9.22
CA LYS A 92 -2.83 3.57 8.74
C LYS A 92 -3.20 4.59 7.65
N LEU A 93 -4.34 4.41 6.98
CA LEU A 93 -4.89 5.33 5.97
C LEU A 93 -5.91 6.32 6.57
N LYS A 94 -6.09 6.33 7.90
CA LYS A 94 -7.02 7.25 8.55
C LYS A 94 -6.65 8.71 8.31
N ALA A 95 -7.68 9.54 8.31
CA ALA A 95 -7.59 10.98 8.38
C ALA A 95 -8.52 11.51 9.48
N TRP A 96 -8.17 12.65 10.06
CA TRP A 96 -8.99 13.33 11.06
C TRP A 96 -8.96 14.84 10.87
N ARG A 97 -10.04 15.52 11.28
CA ARG A 97 -10.06 16.98 11.36
C ARG A 97 -9.24 17.45 12.54
N ASP A 98 -8.17 18.18 12.23
CA ASP A 98 -7.35 18.88 13.22
C ASP A 98 -7.65 20.37 13.14
N THR A 99 -8.33 20.90 14.17
CA THR A 99 -8.70 22.32 14.27
C THR A 99 -7.58 23.18 14.87
N ASN A 100 -6.50 22.56 15.36
CA ASN A 100 -5.38 23.26 16.00
C ASN A 100 -4.22 23.43 15.01
N PHE A 101 -4.02 22.44 14.14
CA PHE A 101 -3.00 22.50 13.10
C PHE A 101 -3.28 23.65 12.11
N ALA A 102 -2.29 24.53 11.95
CA ALA A 102 -2.30 25.63 10.98
C ALA A 102 -3.63 26.44 11.01
N SER A 103 -4.19 26.64 12.21
CA SER A 103 -5.51 27.27 12.44
C SER A 103 -5.65 28.65 11.81
N LYS A 104 -4.54 29.40 11.70
CA LYS A 104 -4.45 30.67 10.96
C LYS A 104 -4.90 30.56 9.50
N TYR A 105 -4.66 29.42 8.86
CA TYR A 105 -4.92 29.20 7.43
C TYR A 105 -6.23 28.45 7.17
N PHE A 106 -6.66 27.58 8.09
CA PHE A 106 -7.82 26.69 7.89
C PHE A 106 -9.05 27.05 8.73
N GLY A 107 -8.95 28.05 9.62
CA GLY A 107 -10.07 28.52 10.42
C GLY A 107 -10.66 27.44 11.34
N LYS A 108 -11.97 27.60 11.66
CA LYS A 108 -12.68 26.70 12.59
C LYS A 108 -12.97 25.31 12.00
N GLU A 109 -13.00 25.17 10.68
CA GLU A 109 -13.26 23.89 10.01
C GLU A 109 -12.08 22.90 10.17
N GLY A 110 -10.87 23.43 10.41
CA GLY A 110 -9.66 22.64 10.60
C GLY A 110 -9.15 21.98 9.31
N TYR A 111 -8.05 21.24 9.43
CA TYR A 111 -7.35 20.58 8.32
C TYR A 111 -7.57 19.06 8.32
N SER A 112 -7.66 18.41 7.15
CA SER A 112 -7.72 16.94 7.08
C SER A 112 -6.31 16.46 7.28
N ARG A 113 -5.99 16.08 8.50
CA ARG A 113 -4.68 15.52 8.78
C ARG A 113 -4.71 14.04 8.48
N GLU A 114 -3.84 13.62 7.60
CA GLU A 114 -3.63 12.22 7.25
C GLU A 114 -2.59 11.60 8.19
N HIS A 115 -2.72 10.30 8.45
CA HIS A 115 -1.71 9.57 9.22
C HIS A 115 -0.35 9.50 8.50
N GLY A 116 -0.35 9.45 7.17
CA GLY A 116 0.85 9.46 6.33
C GLY A 116 0.50 9.70 4.87
N LEU A 117 1.49 10.00 4.05
CA LEU A 117 1.31 10.13 2.61
C LEU A 117 1.14 8.73 1.98
N HIS A 118 0.07 8.54 1.21
CA HIS A 118 -0.22 7.26 0.54
C HIS A 118 -0.30 7.44 -0.97
N GLY A 119 0.57 6.73 -1.69
CA GLY A 119 0.49 6.59 -3.15
C GLY A 119 -0.36 5.39 -3.56
N ILE A 120 -1.02 5.49 -4.71
CA ILE A 120 -1.80 4.43 -5.33
C ILE A 120 -1.11 4.04 -6.64
N TRP A 121 -0.39 2.93 -6.62
CA TRP A 121 0.35 2.48 -7.79
C TRP A 121 -0.56 1.88 -8.87
N GLY A 122 -0.14 2.00 -10.13
CA GLY A 122 -0.84 1.42 -11.27
C GLY A 122 -1.07 -0.08 -11.14
N PHE A 123 -0.13 -0.79 -10.51
CA PHE A 123 -0.21 -2.24 -10.28
C PHE A 123 -1.17 -2.66 -9.14
N TYR A 124 -1.73 -1.73 -8.36
CA TYR A 124 -2.71 -2.05 -7.33
C TYR A 124 -4.10 -2.35 -7.93
N LYS A 125 -4.19 -3.39 -8.77
CA LYS A 125 -5.40 -3.69 -9.55
C LYS A 125 -6.61 -3.97 -8.65
N ASN A 126 -6.44 -4.74 -7.56
CA ASN A 126 -7.52 -5.02 -6.60
C ASN A 126 -8.02 -3.74 -5.92
N LEU A 127 -7.10 -2.88 -5.46
CA LEU A 127 -7.49 -1.62 -4.82
C LEU A 127 -8.13 -0.66 -5.82
N ARG A 128 -7.59 -0.54 -7.04
CA ARG A 128 -8.15 0.32 -8.08
C ARG A 128 -9.54 -0.14 -8.51
N GLU A 129 -9.76 -1.45 -8.67
CA GLU A 129 -11.10 -2.01 -8.92
C GLU A 129 -12.06 -1.59 -7.80
N PHE A 130 -11.68 -1.84 -6.54
CA PHE A 130 -12.49 -1.49 -5.37
C PHE A 130 -12.83 0.01 -5.33
N LEU A 131 -11.82 0.87 -5.50
CA LEU A 131 -12.02 2.32 -5.52
C LEU A 131 -12.95 2.75 -6.66
N GLY A 132 -12.78 2.19 -7.86
CA GLY A 132 -13.64 2.46 -9.02
C GLY A 132 -15.09 2.03 -8.79
N ARG A 133 -15.30 0.83 -8.23
CA ARG A 133 -16.63 0.28 -7.91
C ARG A 133 -17.37 1.13 -6.87
N HIS A 134 -16.67 1.63 -5.87
CA HIS A 134 -17.22 2.56 -4.88
C HIS A 134 -17.19 4.03 -5.31
N LYS A 135 -16.84 4.32 -6.58
CA LYS A 135 -16.80 5.67 -7.17
C LYS A 135 -15.92 6.64 -6.38
N ILE A 136 -14.84 6.15 -5.79
CA ILE A 136 -13.89 6.96 -5.01
C ILE A 136 -13.02 7.77 -5.98
N PRO A 137 -13.03 9.11 -5.88
CA PRO A 137 -12.24 9.95 -6.77
C PRO A 137 -10.76 9.95 -6.38
N LEU A 138 -9.89 9.97 -7.40
CA LEU A 138 -8.44 10.07 -7.26
C LEU A 138 -7.92 11.38 -7.89
N ASN A 139 -6.80 11.86 -7.36
CA ASN A 139 -5.94 12.85 -8.00
C ASN A 139 -4.96 12.09 -8.91
N ILE A 140 -5.17 12.24 -10.22
CA ILE A 140 -4.39 11.54 -11.24
C ILE A 140 -3.12 12.31 -11.54
N THR A 141 -1.97 11.64 -11.50
CA THR A 141 -0.70 12.26 -11.89
C THR A 141 -0.57 12.43 -13.39
N HIS A 142 0.15 13.47 -13.80
CA HIS A 142 0.40 13.73 -15.21
C HIS A 142 1.40 12.71 -15.77
N GLU A 143 1.34 12.45 -17.08
CA GLU A 143 2.26 11.50 -17.75
C GLU A 143 3.74 11.89 -17.63
N ASN A 144 4.01 13.18 -17.37
CA ASN A 144 5.35 13.70 -17.15
C ASN A 144 5.82 13.59 -15.70
N ASP A 145 4.95 13.20 -14.75
CA ASP A 145 5.32 12.97 -13.37
C ASP A 145 6.08 11.64 -13.22
N SER A 146 6.86 11.54 -12.15
CA SER A 146 7.66 10.36 -11.85
C SER A 146 7.53 10.02 -10.38
N PHE A 147 7.50 8.73 -10.05
CA PHE A 147 7.60 8.28 -8.66
C PHE A 147 9.03 8.42 -8.11
N TYR A 148 10.01 8.67 -8.97
CA TYR A 148 11.42 8.80 -8.61
C TYR A 148 12.05 10.05 -9.22
N PHE A 149 12.66 10.87 -8.37
CA PHE A 149 13.51 11.99 -8.74
C PHE A 149 14.84 11.88 -8.01
N LEU A 150 15.94 11.91 -8.76
CA LEU A 150 17.27 12.15 -8.23
C LEU A 150 17.55 13.64 -8.33
N VAL A 151 17.61 14.32 -7.19
CA VAL A 151 18.00 15.73 -7.10
C VAL A 151 19.31 15.80 -6.32
N SER A 152 20.39 16.18 -7.00
CA SER A 152 21.72 16.27 -6.42
C SER A 152 22.12 17.73 -6.21
N ASN A 153 22.78 18.03 -5.08
CA ASN A 153 23.41 19.33 -4.86
C ASN A 153 24.55 19.64 -5.86
N ARG A 154 25.02 18.63 -6.60
CA ARG A 154 26.00 18.78 -7.69
C ARG A 154 25.35 19.29 -9.00
N GLY A 155 24.03 19.52 -9.01
CA GLY A 155 23.30 20.05 -10.17
C GLY A 155 22.73 18.98 -11.11
N ILE A 156 22.82 17.68 -10.77
CA ILE A 156 22.04 16.66 -11.48
C ILE A 156 20.59 16.71 -11.02
N GLN A 157 19.69 16.74 -12.00
CA GLN A 157 18.32 16.31 -11.82
C GLN A 157 18.04 15.19 -12.83
N ASN A 158 17.57 14.05 -12.33
CA ASN A 158 17.12 12.95 -13.17
C ASN A 158 15.80 12.40 -12.63
N LYS A 159 15.00 11.80 -13.51
CA LYS A 159 13.76 11.13 -13.17
C LYS A 159 13.55 9.92 -14.04
N ILE A 160 12.85 8.91 -13.51
CA ILE A 160 12.38 7.80 -14.33
C ILE A 160 11.22 8.32 -15.19
N ARG A 161 11.36 8.24 -16.51
CA ARG A 161 10.29 8.62 -17.43
C ARG A 161 9.43 7.40 -17.74
N TYR A 162 8.17 7.69 -18.07
CA TYR A 162 7.25 6.69 -18.58
C TYR A 162 7.84 6.03 -19.83
N PRO A 163 7.98 4.70 -19.87
CA PRO A 163 8.55 4.03 -21.02
C PRO A 163 7.58 4.07 -22.22
N SER A 164 8.10 4.43 -23.37
CA SER A 164 7.38 4.50 -24.65
C SER A 164 7.61 3.28 -25.55
N TRP A 165 8.61 2.46 -25.23
CA TRP A 165 8.92 1.25 -26.00
C TRP A 165 7.88 0.16 -25.71
N PRO A 166 7.59 -0.73 -26.68
CA PRO A 166 6.68 -1.85 -26.44
C PRO A 166 7.32 -2.89 -25.50
N VAL A 167 6.49 -3.64 -24.76
CA VAL A 167 6.95 -4.77 -23.96
C VAL A 167 7.65 -5.83 -24.87
N PRO A 168 8.77 -6.46 -24.48
CA PRO A 168 9.57 -6.27 -23.27
C PRO A 168 10.69 -5.22 -23.39
N PHE A 169 10.71 -4.43 -24.46
CA PHE A 169 11.77 -3.45 -24.70
C PHE A 169 11.67 -2.22 -23.78
N ASP A 170 10.47 -1.91 -23.28
CA ASP A 170 10.20 -0.93 -22.21
C ASP A 170 11.14 -1.08 -21.00
N ARG A 171 11.48 -2.31 -20.62
CA ARG A 171 12.37 -2.62 -19.50
C ARG A 171 13.81 -2.20 -19.75
N PHE A 172 14.30 -2.44 -20.96
CA PHE A 172 15.61 -1.97 -21.39
C PHE A 172 15.64 -0.45 -21.46
N GLN A 173 14.57 0.17 -21.95
CA GLN A 173 14.44 1.63 -21.94
C GLN A 173 14.50 2.17 -20.51
N MET A 174 13.78 1.53 -19.57
CA MET A 174 13.68 1.99 -18.19
C MET A 174 15.03 2.00 -17.46
N LEU A 175 15.87 1.00 -17.70
CA LEU A 175 17.20 0.87 -17.11
C LEU A 175 18.33 1.44 -17.97
N SER A 176 18.00 1.93 -19.16
CA SER A 176 18.99 2.58 -20.01
C SER A 176 19.49 3.86 -19.34
N ARG A 177 20.73 4.25 -19.69
CA ARG A 177 21.32 5.53 -19.27
C ARG A 177 20.46 6.74 -19.62
N GLY A 178 19.61 6.64 -20.64
CA GLY A 178 18.70 7.70 -21.04
C GLY A 178 17.50 7.90 -20.10
N ASN A 179 17.26 6.96 -19.18
CA ASN A 179 16.12 7.00 -18.26
C ASN A 179 16.53 6.94 -16.78
N LEU A 180 17.53 6.12 -16.42
CA LEU A 180 18.10 6.09 -15.07
C LEU A 180 19.61 6.29 -15.13
N TYR A 181 20.01 7.56 -14.98
CA TYR A 181 21.38 7.98 -14.81
C TYR A 181 21.70 8.17 -13.32
N ILE A 182 22.65 7.39 -12.82
CA ILE A 182 23.26 7.54 -11.50
C ILE A 182 24.73 7.91 -11.72
N PRO A 183 25.19 9.07 -11.24
CA PRO A 183 26.58 9.51 -11.41
C PRO A 183 27.52 8.71 -10.51
N SER A 184 28.79 8.61 -10.92
CA SER A 184 29.89 8.23 -10.03
C SER A 184 30.08 9.27 -8.93
N ARG A 185 30.69 8.83 -7.83
CA ARG A 185 30.99 9.71 -6.70
C ARG A 185 31.94 10.83 -7.11
N GLU A 186 32.95 10.54 -7.90
CA GLU A 186 34.03 11.45 -8.27
C GLU A 186 33.58 12.42 -9.38
N ASN A 187 32.88 11.94 -10.41
CA ASN A 187 32.55 12.76 -11.57
C ASN A 187 31.09 12.63 -11.99
N ILE A 188 30.39 13.75 -11.95
CA ILE A 188 28.97 13.89 -12.27
C ILE A 188 28.63 13.48 -13.71
N ARG A 189 29.60 13.60 -14.64
CA ARG A 189 29.44 13.27 -16.07
C ARG A 189 29.74 11.80 -16.38
N ILE A 190 30.25 11.04 -15.41
CA ILE A 190 30.59 9.63 -15.56
C ILE A 190 29.55 8.81 -14.77
N PRO A 191 28.95 7.77 -15.37
CA PRO A 191 28.02 6.91 -14.64
C PRO A 191 28.75 6.07 -13.59
N GLU A 192 28.05 5.70 -12.53
CA GLU A 192 28.53 4.77 -11.50
C GLU A 192 29.01 3.44 -12.10
N GLU A 193 30.08 2.89 -11.50
CA GLU A 193 30.57 1.57 -11.85
C GLU A 193 29.53 0.48 -11.52
N GLY A 194 29.36 -0.51 -12.40
CA GLY A 194 28.39 -1.58 -12.17
C GLY A 194 26.96 -1.27 -12.61
N GLN A 195 26.73 -0.28 -13.48
CA GLN A 195 25.43 -0.09 -14.14
C GLN A 195 25.00 -1.32 -14.97
N LEU A 196 25.93 -2.08 -15.55
CA LEU A 196 25.60 -3.36 -16.19
C LEU A 196 25.18 -4.42 -15.16
N SER A 197 25.79 -4.39 -13.98
CA SER A 197 25.42 -5.25 -12.86
C SER A 197 24.04 -4.89 -12.28
N SER A 198 23.62 -3.62 -12.32
CA SER A 198 22.26 -3.25 -11.92
C SER A 198 21.21 -3.75 -12.92
N LEU A 199 21.51 -3.76 -14.22
CA LEU A 199 20.67 -4.44 -15.22
C LEU A 199 20.59 -5.96 -14.94
N LYS A 200 21.71 -6.59 -14.56
CA LYS A 200 21.74 -8.01 -14.14
C LYS A 200 20.89 -8.26 -12.88
N ALA A 201 20.94 -7.35 -11.90
CA ALA A 201 20.12 -7.44 -10.70
C ALA A 201 18.62 -7.30 -11.03
N ALA A 202 18.25 -6.31 -11.83
CA ALA A 202 16.87 -6.11 -12.26
C ALA A 202 16.31 -7.30 -13.06
N THR A 203 17.09 -7.85 -13.99
CA THR A 203 16.68 -9.03 -14.77
C THR A 203 16.49 -10.26 -13.89
N LYS A 204 17.33 -10.46 -12.86
CA LYS A 204 17.13 -11.51 -11.85
C LYS A 204 15.87 -11.29 -11.01
N MET A 205 15.57 -10.06 -10.59
CA MET A 205 14.34 -9.74 -9.87
C MET A 205 13.08 -9.93 -10.72
N TRP A 206 13.12 -9.60 -12.01
CA TRP A 206 12.00 -9.84 -12.91
C TRP A 206 11.79 -11.31 -13.24
N GLY A 207 12.88 -12.09 -13.32
CA GLY A 207 12.86 -13.53 -13.58
C GLY A 207 12.61 -14.38 -12.33
N PHE A 208 12.57 -13.78 -11.13
CA PHE A 208 12.29 -14.47 -9.88
C PHE A 208 10.90 -15.11 -9.91
N ASP A 209 10.83 -16.41 -9.63
CA ASP A 209 9.58 -17.13 -9.48
C ASP A 209 9.09 -17.05 -8.04
N TYR A 210 7.89 -16.48 -7.85
CA TYR A 210 7.31 -16.31 -6.51
C TYR A 210 6.66 -17.58 -5.98
N LEU A 211 6.32 -18.52 -6.86
CA LEU A 211 5.74 -19.80 -6.48
C LEU A 211 6.82 -20.76 -5.98
N ASP A 212 8.05 -20.58 -6.46
CA ASP A 212 9.22 -21.32 -6.00
C ASP A 212 9.53 -21.00 -4.53
N LYS A 213 9.46 -22.04 -3.68
CA LYS A 213 9.67 -21.95 -2.24
C LYS A 213 11.15 -21.70 -1.92
N GLU A 214 12.09 -22.31 -2.65
CA GLU A 214 13.52 -22.19 -2.39
C GLU A 214 14.03 -20.80 -2.76
N GLN A 215 13.62 -20.28 -3.92
CA GLN A 215 13.97 -18.91 -4.32
C GLN A 215 13.44 -17.88 -3.33
N ARG A 216 12.20 -18.06 -2.83
CA ARG A 216 11.64 -17.19 -1.79
C ARG A 216 12.47 -17.19 -0.52
N PHE A 217 12.79 -18.37 0.02
CA PHE A 217 13.60 -18.46 1.24
C PHE A 217 15.00 -17.88 1.06
N TYR A 218 15.63 -18.13 -0.09
CA TYR A 218 16.94 -17.56 -0.36
C TYR A 218 16.89 -16.03 -0.36
N LEU A 219 15.97 -15.42 -1.11
CA LEU A 219 15.86 -13.96 -1.19
C LEU A 219 15.37 -13.32 0.11
N ASP A 220 14.62 -14.05 0.95
CA ASP A 220 14.20 -13.55 2.27
C ASP A 220 15.34 -13.64 3.31
N SER A 221 16.25 -14.61 3.14
CA SER A 221 17.38 -14.85 4.07
C SER A 221 18.55 -13.86 3.98
N ILE A 222 18.55 -12.96 2.99
CA ILE A 222 19.65 -12.04 2.71
C ILE A 222 19.13 -10.61 2.57
N SER A 223 19.89 -9.64 3.06
CA SER A 223 19.57 -8.23 2.83
C SER A 223 19.62 -7.91 1.33
N PHE A 224 18.83 -6.94 0.87
CA PHE A 224 18.90 -6.50 -0.51
C PHE A 224 20.29 -5.95 -0.84
N TYR A 225 20.91 -5.22 0.09
CA TYR A 225 22.27 -4.71 -0.04
C TYR A 225 23.26 -5.84 -0.35
N ASP A 226 23.33 -6.87 0.50
CA ASP A 226 24.30 -7.96 0.33
C ASP A 226 24.04 -8.76 -0.95
N TRP A 227 22.77 -8.98 -1.27
CA TRP A 227 22.37 -9.64 -2.52
C TRP A 227 22.80 -8.83 -3.75
N ALA A 228 22.56 -7.52 -3.77
CA ALA A 228 22.95 -6.63 -4.85
C ALA A 228 24.48 -6.53 -4.97
N LYS A 229 25.21 -6.47 -3.84
CA LYS A 229 26.67 -6.50 -3.83
C LYS A 229 27.23 -7.79 -4.40
N LYS A 230 26.67 -8.96 -4.07
CA LYS A 230 27.05 -10.26 -4.67
C LYS A 230 26.87 -10.28 -6.20
N LEU A 231 25.94 -9.50 -6.73
CA LEU A 231 25.73 -9.36 -8.17
C LEU A 231 26.62 -8.30 -8.84
N GLY A 232 27.44 -7.59 -8.05
CA GLY A 232 28.36 -6.55 -8.53
C GLY A 232 27.72 -5.17 -8.69
N VAL A 233 26.57 -4.90 -8.06
CA VAL A 233 25.93 -3.58 -8.12
C VAL A 233 26.79 -2.55 -7.37
N GLY A 234 26.99 -1.38 -8.01
CA GLY A 234 27.73 -0.24 -7.48
C GLY A 234 27.10 0.36 -6.22
N ASN A 235 27.92 0.99 -5.38
CA ASN A 235 27.47 1.56 -4.12
C ASN A 235 26.59 2.80 -4.34
N GLU A 236 26.94 3.65 -5.31
CA GLU A 236 26.13 4.84 -5.59
C GLU A 236 24.78 4.44 -6.20
N PHE A 237 24.72 3.34 -6.95
CA PHE A 237 23.45 2.82 -7.48
C PHE A 237 22.54 2.28 -6.37
N ILE A 238 23.10 1.53 -5.40
CA ILE A 238 22.33 1.09 -4.22
C ILE A 238 21.83 2.31 -3.45
N LYS A 239 22.72 3.24 -3.11
CA LYS A 239 22.41 4.43 -2.32
C LYS A 239 21.37 5.35 -2.97
N HIS A 240 21.51 5.63 -4.25
CA HIS A 240 20.67 6.64 -4.90
C HIS A 240 19.38 6.08 -5.46
N TYR A 241 19.34 4.80 -5.84
CA TYR A 241 18.14 4.19 -6.39
C TYR A 241 17.50 3.22 -5.41
N TYR A 242 18.19 2.15 -5.02
CA TYR A 242 17.57 1.08 -4.25
C TYR A 242 17.24 1.47 -2.81
N ASP A 243 18.06 2.27 -2.14
CA ASP A 243 17.73 2.83 -0.82
C ASP A 243 16.51 3.77 -0.93
N GLY A 244 16.41 4.57 -1.99
CA GLY A 244 15.20 5.38 -2.24
C GLY A 244 13.94 4.54 -2.44
N ILE A 245 14.03 3.41 -3.14
CA ILE A 245 12.91 2.45 -3.27
C ILE A 245 12.59 1.79 -1.93
N ALA A 246 13.62 1.38 -1.17
CA ALA A 246 13.47 0.73 0.12
C ALA A 246 12.83 1.67 1.15
N GLU A 247 13.30 2.91 1.25
CA GLU A 247 12.75 3.92 2.16
C GLU A 247 11.30 4.24 1.80
N MET A 248 10.99 4.42 0.50
CA MET A 248 9.63 4.70 0.04
C MET A 248 8.67 3.53 0.32
N GLY A 249 9.09 2.28 0.08
CA GLY A 249 8.22 1.11 0.21
C GLY A 249 8.11 0.56 1.63
N TYR A 250 9.18 0.69 2.42
CA TYR A 250 9.35 -0.04 3.67
C TYR A 250 9.83 0.82 4.84
N PHE A 251 10.17 2.10 4.64
CA PHE A 251 10.75 2.99 5.65
C PHE A 251 12.05 2.45 6.27
N MET A 252 12.84 1.76 5.43
CA MET A 252 14.09 1.08 5.81
C MET A 252 15.10 1.21 4.67
N LEU A 253 16.39 1.09 4.98
CA LEU A 253 17.45 1.03 3.97
C LEU A 253 17.60 -0.37 3.37
N SER A 254 18.28 -0.50 2.23
CA SER A 254 18.53 -1.79 1.57
C SER A 254 19.30 -2.81 2.43
N LYS A 255 20.03 -2.34 3.45
CA LYS A 255 20.73 -3.19 4.42
C LYS A 255 19.80 -3.83 5.45
N GLU A 256 18.63 -3.26 5.65
CA GLU A 256 17.63 -3.69 6.63
C GLU A 256 16.49 -4.48 5.95
N CYS A 257 16.24 -4.21 4.67
CA CYS A 257 15.26 -4.93 3.86
C CYS A 257 15.80 -6.28 3.36
N SER A 258 14.98 -7.33 3.40
CA SER A 258 15.28 -8.58 2.69
C SER A 258 15.24 -8.38 1.17
N ALA A 259 16.01 -9.16 0.42
CA ALA A 259 16.09 -9.01 -1.03
C ALA A 259 14.74 -9.31 -1.72
N ILE A 260 13.93 -10.20 -1.15
CA ILE A 260 12.59 -10.52 -1.66
C ILE A 260 11.64 -9.31 -1.60
N ALA A 261 11.77 -8.45 -0.59
CA ALA A 261 10.92 -7.26 -0.45
C ALA A 261 11.09 -6.32 -1.65
N ILE A 262 12.33 -5.95 -1.96
CA ILE A 262 12.63 -5.10 -3.13
C ILE A 262 12.33 -5.83 -4.44
N ALA A 263 12.62 -7.13 -4.54
CA ALA A 263 12.29 -7.92 -5.73
C ALA A 263 10.78 -7.91 -6.04
N ASN A 264 9.93 -8.01 -5.01
CA ASN A 264 8.49 -7.90 -5.14
C ASN A 264 8.06 -6.53 -5.65
N PHE A 265 8.60 -5.45 -5.07
CA PHE A 265 8.29 -4.10 -5.53
C PHE A 265 8.64 -3.92 -7.02
N ILE A 266 9.84 -4.33 -7.42
CA ILE A 266 10.32 -4.22 -8.81
C ILE A 266 9.51 -5.11 -9.77
N LYS A 267 9.06 -6.29 -9.33
CA LYS A 267 8.23 -7.19 -10.13
C LYS A 267 6.82 -6.64 -10.36
N LEU A 268 6.24 -6.00 -9.36
CA LEU A 268 4.90 -5.39 -9.47
C LEU A 268 4.89 -4.17 -10.41
N GLY A 269 5.96 -3.38 -10.44
CA GLY A 269 6.12 -2.24 -11.35
C GLY A 269 6.60 -2.58 -12.77
N SER A 270 6.30 -3.78 -13.29
CA SER A 270 6.97 -4.31 -14.49
C SER A 270 6.34 -3.94 -15.85
N LEU A 271 5.25 -3.17 -15.85
CA LEU A 271 4.62 -2.59 -17.05
C LEU A 271 4.63 -1.06 -16.99
N PRO A 272 4.57 -0.35 -18.14
CA PRO A 272 4.53 1.11 -18.16
C PRO A 272 3.40 1.71 -17.31
N ALA A 273 2.20 1.13 -17.41
CA ALA A 273 1.03 1.59 -16.65
C ALA A 273 1.17 1.34 -15.14
N ASP A 274 2.02 0.39 -14.73
CA ASP A 274 2.17 -0.02 -13.34
C ASP A 274 3.05 0.97 -12.54
N SER A 275 3.96 1.69 -13.20
CA SER A 275 4.80 2.72 -12.57
C SER A 275 4.08 4.04 -12.28
N ARG A 276 2.81 4.17 -12.69
CA ARG A 276 1.97 5.33 -12.33
C ARG A 276 1.75 5.37 -10.82
N VAL A 277 1.77 6.56 -10.22
CA VAL A 277 1.41 6.78 -8.82
C VAL A 277 0.35 7.88 -8.76
N ASP A 278 -0.87 7.51 -8.40
CA ASP A 278 -1.96 8.46 -8.16
C ASP A 278 -2.13 8.70 -6.66
N TYR A 279 -2.92 9.69 -6.26
CA TYR A 279 -3.19 10.00 -4.85
C TYR A 279 -4.69 10.03 -4.56
N TYR A 280 -5.07 9.81 -3.30
CA TYR A 280 -6.44 10.05 -2.87
C TYR A 280 -6.80 11.53 -3.06
N LYS A 281 -8.03 11.83 -3.49
CA LYS A 281 -8.49 13.21 -3.63
C LYS A 281 -8.65 13.84 -2.25
N TYR A 282 -7.98 14.95 -1.98
CA TYR A 282 -8.20 15.69 -0.72
C TYR A 282 -9.59 16.36 -0.71
N PRO A 283 -10.31 16.40 0.43
CA PRO A 283 -9.92 15.88 1.74
C PRO A 283 -10.38 14.43 1.98
N ILE A 284 -9.46 13.58 2.46
CA ILE A 284 -9.63 12.11 2.53
C ILE A 284 -10.79 11.68 3.44
N ASP A 285 -11.03 12.39 4.55
CA ASP A 285 -12.17 12.13 5.42
C ASP A 285 -13.50 12.16 4.67
N LYS A 286 -13.64 13.06 3.68
CA LYS A 286 -14.85 13.24 2.87
C LYS A 286 -14.88 12.40 1.59
N THR A 287 -13.74 12.26 0.92
CA THR A 287 -13.69 11.69 -0.44
C THR A 287 -13.49 10.18 -0.44
N LEU A 288 -12.93 9.61 0.62
CA LEU A 288 -12.64 8.19 0.76
C LEU A 288 -13.36 7.58 1.96
N ILE A 289 -13.15 8.14 3.16
CA ILE A 289 -13.61 7.49 4.39
C ILE A 289 -15.13 7.50 4.46
N GLU A 290 -15.76 8.68 4.44
CA GLU A 290 -17.21 8.81 4.54
C GLU A 290 -18.00 7.94 3.55
N PRO A 291 -17.68 7.91 2.24
CA PRO A 291 -18.39 7.07 1.28
C PRO A 291 -18.30 5.57 1.60
N LEU A 292 -17.13 5.07 2.02
CA LEU A 292 -16.96 3.66 2.37
C LEU A 292 -17.73 3.30 3.65
N LEU A 293 -17.70 4.16 4.66
CA LEU A 293 -18.46 3.93 5.89
C LEU A 293 -19.97 4.03 5.66
N ALA A 294 -20.40 4.95 4.80
CA ALA A 294 -21.80 5.08 4.40
C ALA A 294 -22.28 3.84 3.65
N HIS A 295 -21.46 3.26 2.77
CA HIS A 295 -21.78 2.01 2.08
C HIS A 295 -22.07 0.87 3.06
N ILE A 296 -21.22 0.69 4.07
CA ILE A 296 -21.41 -0.32 5.12
C ILE A 296 -22.72 -0.09 5.88
N LYS A 297 -22.97 1.14 6.34
CA LYS A 297 -24.17 1.50 7.11
C LYS A 297 -25.46 1.36 6.30
N ASN A 298 -25.44 1.76 5.03
CA ASN A 298 -26.59 1.65 4.13
C ASN A 298 -26.98 0.18 3.85
N ASN A 299 -26.02 -0.74 3.99
CA ASN A 299 -26.25 -2.19 3.93
C ASN A 299 -26.52 -2.81 5.32
N GLY A 300 -26.86 -2.01 6.34
CA GLY A 300 -27.22 -2.49 7.67
C GLY A 300 -26.04 -2.87 8.57
N GLY A 301 -24.81 -2.58 8.14
CA GLY A 301 -23.60 -2.80 8.93
C GLY A 301 -23.40 -1.76 10.02
N GLU A 302 -22.67 -2.15 11.07
CA GLU A 302 -22.37 -1.31 12.23
C GLU A 302 -20.85 -1.12 12.39
N ILE A 303 -20.43 0.06 12.84
CA ILE A 303 -19.02 0.36 13.12
C ILE A 303 -18.92 0.92 14.54
N HIS A 304 -18.18 0.23 15.40
CA HIS A 304 -18.01 0.54 16.81
C HIS A 304 -16.59 1.05 17.07
N TYR A 305 -16.46 2.36 17.27
CA TYR A 305 -15.19 3.02 17.57
C TYR A 305 -14.82 2.95 19.05
N GLN A 306 -13.55 3.22 19.35
CA GLN A 306 -13.00 3.23 20.71
C GLN A 306 -13.21 1.90 21.45
N GLN A 307 -13.24 0.80 20.70
CA GLN A 307 -13.41 -0.55 21.21
C GLN A 307 -12.10 -1.32 20.99
N GLU A 308 -11.26 -1.38 22.02
CA GLU A 308 -10.06 -2.22 21.99
C GLU A 308 -10.42 -3.64 22.38
N VAL A 309 -10.16 -4.61 21.50
CA VAL A 309 -10.36 -6.03 21.83
C VAL A 309 -9.39 -6.44 22.94
N THR A 310 -9.94 -6.97 24.03
CA THR A 310 -9.18 -7.40 25.22
C THR A 310 -9.15 -8.91 25.38
N SER A 311 -10.21 -9.60 24.97
CA SER A 311 -10.26 -11.05 25.02
C SER A 311 -11.16 -11.63 23.93
N VAL A 312 -10.89 -12.89 23.59
CA VAL A 312 -11.67 -13.67 22.62
C VAL A 312 -12.08 -14.96 23.30
N ARG A 313 -13.39 -15.19 23.42
CA ARG A 313 -13.93 -16.43 24.00
C ARG A 313 -14.05 -17.48 22.91
N LYS A 314 -13.49 -18.66 23.16
CA LYS A 314 -13.54 -19.80 22.25
C LYS A 314 -14.16 -21.02 22.92
N GLU A 315 -14.86 -21.83 22.13
CA GLU A 315 -15.38 -23.13 22.52
C GLU A 315 -15.26 -24.09 21.34
N ASN A 316 -14.73 -25.31 21.58
CA ASN A 316 -14.52 -26.33 20.54
C ASN A 316 -13.79 -25.79 19.27
N GLY A 317 -12.80 -24.92 19.47
CA GLY A 317 -12.01 -24.32 18.38
C GLY A 317 -12.71 -23.17 17.63
N LYS A 318 -13.97 -22.87 17.93
CA LYS A 318 -14.72 -21.76 17.33
C LYS A 318 -14.71 -20.53 18.23
N ILE A 319 -14.66 -19.34 17.64
CA ILE A 319 -14.84 -18.07 18.37
C ILE A 319 -16.34 -17.89 18.63
N LEU A 320 -16.70 -17.66 19.90
CA LEU A 320 -18.07 -17.38 20.31
C LEU A 320 -18.33 -15.89 20.48
N SER A 321 -17.36 -15.18 21.06
CA SER A 321 -17.49 -13.76 21.34
C SER A 321 -16.15 -13.04 21.37
N VAL A 322 -16.20 -11.74 21.10
CA VAL A 322 -15.09 -10.80 21.26
C VAL A 322 -15.48 -9.81 22.34
N ASN A 323 -14.66 -9.68 23.37
CA ASN A 323 -14.86 -8.70 24.43
C ASN A 323 -13.88 -7.54 24.25
N THR A 324 -14.35 -6.35 24.57
CA THR A 324 -13.58 -5.12 24.40
C THR A 324 -13.48 -4.36 25.70
N ASN A 325 -12.41 -3.57 25.85
CA ASN A 325 -12.22 -2.59 26.91
C ASN A 325 -12.35 -3.10 28.37
N GLU A 326 -12.31 -4.42 28.60
CA GLU A 326 -12.44 -5.02 29.95
C GLU A 326 -11.41 -4.43 30.92
N HIS A 327 -10.19 -4.18 30.44
CA HIS A 327 -9.08 -3.66 31.24
C HIS A 327 -9.25 -2.20 31.71
N ILE A 328 -10.20 -1.43 31.15
CA ILE A 328 -10.48 -0.03 31.52
C ILE A 328 -11.84 0.17 32.19
N GLN A 329 -12.66 -0.88 32.31
CA GLN A 329 -13.96 -0.76 32.96
C GLN A 329 -13.81 -0.27 34.40
N GLY A 330 -14.57 0.77 34.79
CA GLY A 330 -14.51 1.36 36.13
C GLY A 330 -13.23 2.17 36.43
N LYS A 331 -12.35 2.40 35.43
CA LYS A 331 -11.10 3.13 35.63
C LYS A 331 -11.18 4.53 35.04
N ARG A 332 -10.64 5.52 35.77
CA ARG A 332 -10.45 6.88 35.26
C ARG A 332 -9.17 6.95 34.43
N VAL A 333 -9.31 6.89 33.11
CA VAL A 333 -8.20 6.90 32.15
C VAL A 333 -8.47 7.86 31.00
N LYS A 334 -7.43 8.24 30.26
CA LYS A 334 -7.58 8.95 28.97
C LYS A 334 -7.31 8.01 27.81
N ARG A 335 -8.03 8.17 26.70
CA ARG A 335 -7.77 7.51 25.42
C ARG A 335 -7.38 8.54 24.38
N CYS A 336 -6.27 8.31 23.68
CA CYS A 336 -5.95 9.11 22.49
C CYS A 336 -6.88 8.75 21.33
N ARG A 337 -7.61 9.72 20.78
CA ARG A 337 -8.51 9.52 19.64
C ARG A 337 -7.76 9.08 18.37
N VAL A 338 -6.50 9.48 18.21
CA VAL A 338 -5.68 9.18 17.03
C VAL A 338 -5.10 7.77 17.09
N CYS A 339 -4.32 7.42 18.11
CA CYS A 339 -3.65 6.12 18.20
C CYS A 339 -4.42 5.07 19.00
N GLY A 340 -5.46 5.47 19.75
CA GLY A 340 -6.26 4.58 20.57
C GLY A 340 -5.59 4.11 21.88
N ASN A 341 -4.36 4.55 22.16
CA ASN A 341 -3.66 4.14 23.38
C ASN A 341 -4.30 4.76 24.62
N ILE A 342 -4.32 3.96 25.69
CA ILE A 342 -4.79 4.33 27.02
C ILE A 342 -3.63 4.91 27.83
N MET A 343 -3.92 5.93 28.61
CA MET A 343 -2.99 6.55 29.55
C MET A 343 -3.68 6.84 30.88
N GLY A 344 -2.88 6.95 31.94
CA GLY A 344 -3.37 7.24 33.28
C GLY A 344 -4.12 8.57 33.38
N PRO A 345 -4.77 8.83 34.53
CA PRO A 345 -5.29 10.15 34.83
C PRO A 345 -4.11 11.15 34.92
N GLY A 346 -4.25 12.31 34.30
CA GLY A 346 -3.21 13.35 34.33
C GLY A 346 -3.35 14.37 33.23
N GLU A 347 -2.61 15.46 33.34
CA GLU A 347 -2.41 16.41 32.26
C GLU A 347 -1.27 15.94 31.36
N TYR A 348 -1.46 16.12 30.06
CA TYR A 348 -0.49 15.71 29.04
C TYR A 348 -0.40 16.84 28.04
N GLU A 349 0.80 17.35 27.80
CA GLU A 349 1.05 18.34 26.76
C GLU A 349 0.87 17.76 25.35
N HIS A 350 1.11 16.45 25.18
CA HIS A 350 0.87 15.69 23.97
C HIS A 350 0.62 14.22 24.31
N CYS A 351 0.02 13.46 23.39
CA CYS A 351 -0.02 12.01 23.51
C CYS A 351 1.41 11.44 23.56
N PRO A 352 1.81 10.70 24.61
CA PRO A 352 3.18 10.21 24.75
C PRO A 352 3.54 9.13 23.71
N PHE A 353 2.55 8.58 23.01
CA PHE A 353 2.75 7.50 22.04
C PHE A 353 2.85 7.98 20.59
N CYS A 354 2.07 8.99 20.22
CA CYS A 354 1.99 9.44 18.82
C CYS A 354 2.12 10.96 18.65
N GLY A 355 2.38 11.71 19.73
CA GLY A 355 2.55 13.16 19.69
C GLY A 355 1.27 13.95 19.34
N ALA A 356 0.08 13.33 19.38
CA ALA A 356 -1.16 14.04 19.12
C ALA A 356 -1.42 15.16 20.14
N HIS A 357 -1.99 16.27 19.69
CA HIS A 357 -2.32 17.42 20.52
C HIS A 357 -3.28 17.04 21.68
N PRO A 358 -3.25 17.73 22.85
CA PRO A 358 -4.07 17.39 24.02
C PRO A 358 -5.57 17.33 23.77
N SER A 359 -6.07 18.15 22.84
CA SER A 359 -7.48 18.13 22.41
C SER A 359 -7.93 16.77 21.83
N MET A 360 -6.98 15.91 21.44
CA MET A 360 -7.23 14.57 20.95
C MET A 360 -7.25 13.53 22.07
N LEU A 361 -7.02 13.92 23.33
CA LEU A 361 -7.03 13.03 24.49
C LEU A 361 -8.41 13.11 25.16
N ALA A 362 -9.22 12.06 24.99
CA ALA A 362 -10.54 11.98 25.60
C ALA A 362 -10.41 11.35 26.99
N LEU A 363 -10.93 12.03 28.02
CA LEU A 363 -11.14 11.41 29.33
C LEU A 363 -12.31 10.43 29.23
N LEU A 364 -12.12 9.20 29.68
CA LEU A 364 -13.18 8.20 29.76
C LEU A 364 -13.82 8.26 31.15
N ASN A 365 -15.16 8.32 31.16
CA ASN A 365 -15.93 8.37 32.39
C ASN A 365 -15.94 6.97 33.05
N PRO A 366 -15.43 6.80 34.29
CA PRO A 366 -15.40 5.49 34.93
C PRO A 366 -16.79 4.87 35.13
N ASP A 367 -17.84 5.69 35.23
CA ASP A 367 -19.21 5.25 35.47
C ASP A 367 -19.93 4.79 34.19
N GLU A 368 -19.34 5.03 33.01
CA GLU A 368 -19.89 4.58 31.74
C GLU A 368 -19.45 3.14 31.40
N PRO A 369 -20.34 2.33 30.78
CA PRO A 369 -19.97 1.02 30.27
C PRO A 369 -19.10 1.17 29.02
N HIS A 370 -17.78 1.01 29.20
CA HIS A 370 -16.82 0.99 28.09
C HIS A 370 -16.63 -0.41 27.53
N ALA A 371 -16.76 -1.42 28.39
CA ALA A 371 -16.65 -2.82 28.03
C ALA A 371 -17.90 -3.31 27.29
N LYS A 372 -17.68 -4.04 26.19
CA LYS A 372 -18.75 -4.65 25.39
C LYS A 372 -18.39 -6.08 25.00
N THR A 373 -19.41 -6.89 24.80
CA THR A 373 -19.29 -8.23 24.24
C THR A 373 -20.00 -8.26 22.89
N PHE A 374 -19.28 -8.65 21.86
CA PHE A 374 -19.78 -8.79 20.50
C PHE A 374 -19.96 -10.27 20.17
N LEU A 375 -21.18 -10.63 19.75
CA LEU A 375 -21.54 -11.95 19.26
C LEU A 375 -21.74 -11.87 17.74
N ALA A 376 -21.27 -12.88 17.02
CA ALA A 376 -21.47 -13.01 15.60
C ALA A 376 -21.40 -14.49 15.18
N ASP A 377 -21.98 -14.83 14.02
CA ASP A 377 -21.84 -16.16 13.43
C ASP A 377 -20.39 -16.42 12.98
N TYR A 378 -19.70 -15.37 12.50
CA TYR A 378 -18.32 -15.43 12.03
C TYR A 378 -17.49 -14.26 12.56
N PHE A 379 -16.19 -14.49 12.67
CA PHE A 379 -15.20 -13.49 13.12
C PHE A 379 -14.04 -13.48 12.14
N ILE A 380 -13.58 -12.29 11.74
CA ILE A 380 -12.41 -12.10 10.87
C ILE A 380 -11.45 -11.03 11.39
#